data_AF-A0A951SWQ3-F1
#
_entry.id   AF-A0A951SWQ3-F1
#
_cell.length_a   1.000
_cell.length_b   1.000
_cell.length_c   1.000
_cell.angle_alpha   90.00
_cell.angle_beta   90.00
_cell.angle_gamma   90.00
#
_symmetry.space_group_name_H-M   'P 1'
#
loop_
_entity.id
_entity.type
_entity.pdbx_description
1 polymer ?
#
loop_
_entity_poly.entity_id
_entity_poly.type
_entity_poly.pdbx_seq_one_letter_code
_entity_poly.pdbx_strand_id
1 'polypeptide(L)'
;MHVSKPAYLFLILLLLLSCQSNKIGTLIEAENIAKAEQWSVGSFTLERVKSTRLTFYEFKNKKTGQVLASTIQGKSFITVNSIQTQVEESRGSFFIDIDVILRCNQQTIDSIQATNQNTELLIRGSLICTDKTQVAYTMRLKPTTDSSLQFDIQLFDPKFNQVTLHLESTPNEGFFGFGEQFSYFNMKGKRLPILVQEQGIGRGEQPITWGANLTAKAGGDWHTSYGGVPHFISSRMRSLFLENTEYSVFDMTNAKKISITVNSNRMIGQLVTGESPKELVEHYTEINGRMKALSDWLHRGAIIGMQGGTQQVSKKLKLLQEHNTAIAGFWLQDWVGQRTTSFGRQLWWNWELDKDRYPNWSNLVADLKKQNIRVLGYVNPFLADVSGKKQNLRRNLFEEAKQKGYFVKRADGSPYLTLNTDFEAALIDLTNPAARQWFKSVLQQEMLDLGFSGYMADFGEALPFDAVLSSQVPASSFHNQYPVAWAKLNQELAQEYETLHPNR
;
A
#
# COMPACT_ATOMS: atom_id res chain seq x y z
N MET A 1 -36.71 20.43 39.02
CA MET A 1 -35.59 19.45 38.90
C MET A 1 -34.51 20.09 38.06
N HIS A 2 -33.38 20.42 38.69
CA HIS A 2 -32.19 20.95 38.04
C HIS A 2 -31.51 19.85 37.23
N VAL A 3 -31.45 20.02 35.91
CA VAL A 3 -30.51 19.28 35.06
C VAL A 3 -29.29 20.17 34.89
N SER A 4 -28.15 19.63 35.31
CA SER A 4 -26.87 20.31 35.45
C SER A 4 -26.26 20.68 34.09
N LYS A 5 -25.44 21.74 34.09
CA LYS A 5 -24.68 22.27 32.96
C LYS A 5 -23.22 21.72 32.83
N PRO A 6 -22.88 20.41 32.90
CA PRO A 6 -21.51 19.97 32.61
C PRO A 6 -21.29 19.48 31.18
N ALA A 7 -22.36 19.18 30.41
CA ALA A 7 -22.22 18.56 29.08
C ALA A 7 -21.65 19.49 27.98
N TYR A 8 -21.89 20.80 28.09
CA TYR A 8 -21.37 21.77 27.11
C TYR A 8 -19.89 22.13 27.32
N LEU A 9 -19.35 21.97 28.52
CA LEU A 9 -17.93 22.26 28.78
C LEU A 9 -17.02 21.15 28.26
N PHE A 10 -17.48 19.90 28.27
CA PHE A 10 -16.71 18.74 27.77
C PHE A 10 -16.55 18.75 26.25
N LEU A 11 -17.57 19.19 25.50
CA LEU A 11 -17.50 19.30 24.04
C LEU A 11 -16.55 20.44 23.59
N ILE A 12 -16.53 21.55 24.34
CA ILE A 12 -15.64 22.68 24.08
C ILE A 12 -14.19 22.32 24.46
N LEU A 13 -13.96 21.50 25.49
CA LEU A 13 -12.61 21.03 25.84
C LEU A 13 -12.02 20.08 24.77
N LEU A 14 -12.83 19.20 24.17
CA LEU A 14 -12.41 18.34 23.05
C LEU A 14 -12.12 19.14 21.77
N LEU A 15 -12.90 20.19 21.48
CA LEU A 15 -12.63 21.12 20.36
C LEU A 15 -11.42 22.04 20.61
N LEU A 16 -11.08 22.31 21.87
CA LEU A 16 -9.88 23.09 22.22
C LEU A 16 -8.61 22.23 22.31
N LEU A 17 -8.73 20.94 22.64
CA LEU A 17 -7.62 19.98 22.61
C LEU A 17 -7.26 19.52 21.18
N SER A 18 -8.24 19.49 20.25
CA SER A 18 -7.98 19.21 18.83
C SER A 18 -7.38 20.40 18.06
N CYS A 19 -7.27 21.58 18.69
CA CYS A 19 -6.80 22.80 18.02
C CYS A 19 -5.33 23.16 18.36
N GLN A 20 -4.64 22.36 19.18
CA GLN A 20 -3.21 22.52 19.47
C GLN A 20 -2.27 21.64 18.62
N SER A 21 -2.80 20.73 17.79
CA SER A 21 -2.01 19.87 16.92
C SER A 21 -1.62 20.61 15.62
N ASN A 22 -0.35 20.50 15.21
CA ASN A 22 0.24 21.02 13.95
C ASN A 22 0.74 22.48 13.90
N LYS A 23 1.23 23.05 15.00
CA LYS A 23 2.03 24.29 14.92
C LYS A 23 3.42 24.00 14.30
N ILE A 24 3.58 24.36 13.03
CA ILE A 24 4.87 24.39 12.35
C ILE A 24 5.68 25.57 12.90
N GLY A 25 6.91 25.30 13.33
CA GLY A 25 7.83 26.31 13.84
C GLY A 25 8.50 27.12 12.72
N THR A 26 9.59 27.77 13.09
CA THR A 26 10.35 28.66 12.21
C THR A 26 11.54 27.93 11.61
N LEU A 27 11.85 28.27 10.36
CA LEU A 27 13.11 27.95 9.72
C LEU A 27 14.17 28.96 10.13
N ILE A 28 15.34 28.47 10.54
CA ILE A 28 16.52 29.26 10.92
C ILE A 28 17.67 28.81 10.02
N GLU A 29 18.40 29.75 9.44
CA GLU A 29 19.52 29.45 8.54
C GLU A 29 20.82 29.93 9.18
N ALA A 30 21.87 29.12 9.11
CA ALA A 30 23.22 29.56 9.46
C ALA A 30 23.71 30.66 8.50
N GLU A 31 24.52 31.60 9.01
CA GLU A 31 24.96 32.79 8.27
C GLU A 31 25.68 32.48 6.96
N ASN A 32 26.39 31.35 6.91
CA ASN A 32 27.13 30.88 5.75
C ASN A 32 26.22 30.47 4.57
N ILE A 33 25.00 30.00 4.82
CA ILE A 33 24.04 29.61 3.77
C ILE A 33 23.55 30.84 3.00
N ALA A 34 23.49 32.00 3.65
CA ALA A 34 23.00 33.23 3.05
C ALA A 34 23.81 33.69 1.82
N LYS A 35 25.01 33.12 1.55
CA LYS A 35 25.86 33.47 0.40
C LYS A 35 25.49 32.75 -0.90
N ALA A 36 24.77 31.64 -0.87
CA ALA A 36 24.37 30.90 -2.06
C ALA A 36 22.85 30.94 -2.24
N GLU A 37 22.39 31.30 -3.44
CA GLU A 37 20.96 31.40 -3.76
C GLU A 37 20.45 30.21 -4.57
N GLN A 38 21.34 29.42 -5.18
CA GLN A 38 20.98 28.29 -6.03
C GLN A 38 22.04 27.18 -5.98
N TRP A 39 21.59 25.93 -5.90
CA TRP A 39 22.43 24.74 -6.01
C TRP A 39 21.90 23.84 -7.12
N SER A 40 22.77 23.43 -8.05
CA SER A 40 22.41 22.50 -9.13
C SER A 40 22.70 21.05 -8.73
N VAL A 41 21.84 20.13 -9.17
CA VAL A 41 22.03 18.68 -9.02
C VAL A 41 21.41 17.95 -10.21
N GLY A 42 22.26 17.47 -11.13
CA GLY A 42 21.82 16.91 -12.41
C GLY A 42 20.89 17.85 -13.17
N SER A 43 19.70 17.34 -13.53
CA SER A 43 18.64 18.06 -14.24
C SER A 43 17.79 18.98 -13.34
N PHE A 44 18.15 19.14 -12.06
CA PHE A 44 17.39 19.88 -11.06
C PHE A 44 18.19 20.99 -10.38
N THR A 45 17.47 21.93 -9.78
CA THR A 45 18.02 22.99 -8.94
C THR A 45 17.25 23.08 -7.63
N LEU A 46 17.97 23.34 -6.53
CA LEU A 46 17.42 23.84 -5.27
C LEU A 46 17.67 25.35 -5.25
N GLU A 47 16.62 26.14 -5.18
CA GLU A 47 16.70 27.60 -5.19
C GLU A 47 16.20 28.17 -3.87
N ARG A 48 17.00 29.05 -3.28
CA ARG A 48 16.65 29.78 -2.07
C ARG A 48 16.04 31.13 -2.46
N VAL A 49 14.75 31.29 -2.17
CA VAL A 49 13.99 32.50 -2.54
C VAL A 49 13.74 33.35 -1.30
N LYS A 50 14.04 34.65 -1.41
CA LYS A 50 13.83 35.63 -0.33
C LYS A 50 12.69 36.58 -0.69
N SER A 51 11.57 36.49 0.03
CA SER A 51 10.46 37.44 -0.12
C SER A 51 10.33 38.30 1.13
N THR A 52 10.43 39.61 0.92
CA THR A 52 10.33 40.72 1.90
C THR A 52 11.25 40.63 3.13
N ARG A 53 11.22 39.55 3.93
CA ARG A 53 12.17 39.19 5.01
C ARG A 53 12.28 37.69 5.31
N LEU A 54 11.51 36.83 4.64
CA LEU A 54 11.44 35.40 4.93
C LEU A 54 11.95 34.58 3.74
N THR A 55 12.63 33.49 4.06
CA THR A 55 13.20 32.56 3.08
C THR A 55 12.28 31.36 2.86
N PHE A 56 12.27 30.84 1.65
CA PHE A 56 11.80 29.49 1.31
C PHE A 56 12.69 28.88 0.24
N TYR A 57 12.45 27.61 -0.06
CA TYR A 57 13.21 26.81 -1.01
C TYR A 57 12.29 26.23 -2.07
N GLU A 58 12.70 26.33 -3.33
CA GLU A 58 12.02 25.75 -4.48
C GLU A 58 12.89 24.64 -5.09
N PHE A 59 12.27 23.49 -5.34
CA PHE A 59 12.86 22.39 -6.08
C PHE A 59 12.40 22.53 -7.53
N LYS A 60 13.32 22.78 -8.46
CA LYS A 60 12.99 23.06 -9.87
C LYS A 60 13.64 22.11 -10.83
N ASN A 61 12.99 21.93 -11.98
CA ASN A 61 13.62 21.38 -13.16
C ASN A 61 14.47 22.49 -13.79
N LYS A 62 15.75 22.22 -14.01
CA LYS A 62 16.72 23.20 -14.51
C LYS A 62 16.40 23.67 -15.94
N LYS A 63 15.84 22.78 -16.77
CA LYS A 63 15.57 23.03 -18.19
C LYS A 63 14.25 23.75 -18.40
N THR A 64 13.17 23.28 -17.75
CA THR A 64 11.83 23.83 -17.95
C THR A 64 11.50 24.98 -17.00
N GLY A 65 12.25 25.12 -15.89
CA GLY A 65 11.94 26.05 -14.81
C GLY A 65 10.71 25.65 -13.98
N GLN A 66 10.12 24.48 -14.23
CA GLN A 66 9.00 23.96 -13.47
C GLN A 66 9.34 23.85 -11.99
N VAL A 67 8.46 24.32 -11.11
CA VAL A 67 8.55 24.12 -9.66
C VAL A 67 7.90 22.80 -9.28
N LEU A 68 8.71 21.81 -8.90
CA LEU A 68 8.23 20.49 -8.48
C LEU A 68 7.65 20.53 -7.06
N ALA A 69 8.30 21.30 -6.18
CA ALA A 69 7.86 21.52 -4.81
C ALA A 69 8.40 22.86 -4.29
N SER A 70 7.68 23.46 -3.34
CA SER A 70 8.12 24.66 -2.63
C SER A 70 7.93 24.45 -1.13
N THR A 71 8.90 24.87 -0.33
CA THR A 71 8.73 24.95 1.11
C THR A 71 7.86 26.15 1.51
N ILE A 72 7.41 26.16 2.75
CA ILE A 72 6.54 27.22 3.26
C ILE A 72 7.40 28.40 3.74
N GLN A 73 7.06 29.61 3.30
CA GLN A 73 7.79 30.84 3.62
C GLN A 73 8.05 31.03 5.13
N GLY A 74 9.33 31.03 5.51
CA GLY A 74 9.80 31.26 6.88
C GLY A 74 9.46 30.15 7.89
N LYS A 75 8.98 29.00 7.43
CA LYS A 75 8.53 27.89 8.28
C LYS A 75 9.39 26.66 8.08
N SER A 76 9.52 25.87 9.14
CA SER A 76 10.14 24.54 9.05
C SER A 76 9.41 23.71 7.99
N PHE A 77 10.16 23.10 7.08
CA PHE A 77 9.61 22.14 6.13
C PHE A 77 9.85 20.69 6.56
N ILE A 78 10.71 20.46 7.55
CA ILE A 78 10.85 19.17 8.23
C ILE A 78 10.43 19.36 9.69
N THR A 79 9.54 18.50 10.17
CA THR A 79 9.26 18.33 11.60
C THR A 79 9.31 16.86 11.97
N VAL A 80 9.64 16.56 13.22
CA VAL A 80 9.75 15.18 13.70
C VAL A 80 9.09 15.02 15.06
N ASN A 81 8.59 13.82 15.29
CA ASN A 81 8.00 13.45 16.56
C ASN A 81 8.63 12.16 17.08
N SER A 82 8.70 12.06 18.40
CA SER A 82 8.78 10.76 19.08
C SER A 82 7.35 10.33 19.39
N ILE A 83 6.96 9.17 18.89
CA ILE A 83 5.59 8.65 18.99
C ILE A 83 5.56 7.25 19.57
N GLN A 84 4.43 6.92 20.20
CA GLN A 84 4.01 5.56 20.47
C GLN A 84 2.83 5.24 19.55
N THR A 85 2.90 4.12 18.84
CA THR A 85 1.83 3.66 17.94
C THR A 85 1.17 2.45 18.54
N GLN A 86 -0.15 2.48 18.64
CA GLN A 86 -0.99 1.34 19.01
C GLN A 86 -1.78 0.94 17.78
N VAL A 87 -1.83 -0.37 17.49
CA VAL A 87 -2.55 -0.90 16.34
C VAL A 87 -3.47 -2.00 16.81
N GLU A 88 -4.77 -1.82 16.57
CA GLU A 88 -5.76 -2.88 16.69
C GLU A 88 -6.02 -3.47 15.31
N GLU A 89 -5.94 -4.80 15.20
CA GLU A 89 -6.30 -5.54 14.00
C GLU A 89 -7.62 -6.30 14.23
N SER A 90 -8.48 -6.30 13.22
CA SER A 90 -9.71 -7.09 13.22
C SER A 90 -10.04 -7.59 11.82
N ARG A 91 -9.66 -8.85 11.54
CA ARG A 91 -9.98 -9.56 10.29
C ARG A 91 -9.54 -8.77 9.05
N GLY A 92 -8.34 -8.21 9.07
CA GLY A 92 -7.79 -7.38 7.99
C GLY A 92 -8.20 -5.90 8.02
N SER A 93 -9.04 -5.48 8.98
CA SER A 93 -9.26 -4.05 9.27
C SER A 93 -8.28 -3.57 10.34
N PHE A 94 -7.74 -2.36 10.19
CA PHE A 94 -6.70 -1.83 11.08
C PHE A 94 -7.09 -0.46 11.65
N PHE A 95 -6.92 -0.31 12.96
CA PHE A 95 -7.17 0.93 13.69
C PHE A 95 -5.86 1.37 14.33
N ILE A 96 -5.34 2.52 13.90
CA ILE A 96 -4.04 3.03 14.31
C ILE A 96 -4.23 4.29 15.15
N ASP A 97 -3.82 4.20 16.40
CA ASP A 97 -3.75 5.32 17.34
C ASP A 97 -2.29 5.73 17.56
N ILE A 98 -2.03 7.05 17.49
CA ILE A 98 -0.69 7.61 17.59
C ILE A 98 -0.64 8.61 18.73
N ASP A 99 0.13 8.28 19.77
CA ASP A 99 0.43 9.15 20.89
C ASP A 99 1.74 9.89 20.63
N VAL A 100 1.68 11.22 20.57
CA VAL A 100 2.87 12.05 20.36
C VAL A 100 3.50 12.40 21.71
N ILE A 101 4.68 11.84 21.98
CA ILE A 101 5.43 12.01 23.22
C ILE A 101 6.22 13.32 23.22
N LEU A 102 6.94 13.58 22.12
CA LEU A 102 7.79 14.77 21.97
C LEU A 102 7.71 15.29 20.54
N ARG A 103 7.68 16.61 20.38
CA ARG A 103 7.59 17.30 19.09
C ARG A 103 8.81 18.17 18.86
N CYS A 104 9.36 18.14 17.66
CA CYS A 104 10.41 19.04 17.20
C CYS A 104 9.97 19.74 15.93
N ASN A 105 9.66 21.02 16.07
CA ASN A 105 8.95 21.80 15.06
C ASN A 105 9.71 23.02 14.56
N GLN A 106 10.82 23.40 15.19
CA GLN A 106 11.74 24.41 14.66
C GLN A 106 12.89 23.70 13.96
N GLN A 107 13.32 24.25 12.82
CA GLN A 107 14.33 23.64 11.97
C GLN A 107 15.47 24.63 11.76
N THR A 108 16.70 24.17 11.94
CA THR A 108 17.89 24.84 11.44
C THR A 108 18.33 24.20 10.12
N ILE A 109 18.94 25.00 9.26
CA ILE A 109 19.84 24.50 8.22
C ILE A 109 21.22 25.06 8.54
N ASP A 110 22.19 24.16 8.70
CA ASP A 110 23.56 24.49 9.08
C ASP A 110 24.49 24.47 7.85
N SER A 111 24.18 23.62 6.86
CA SER A 111 24.89 23.60 5.58
C SER A 111 24.07 23.01 4.44
N ILE A 112 24.35 23.48 3.22
CA ILE A 112 23.91 22.87 1.95
C ILE A 112 25.16 22.72 1.10
N GLN A 113 25.51 21.47 0.77
CA GLN A 113 26.76 21.16 0.08
C GLN A 113 26.49 20.21 -1.08
N ALA A 114 27.15 20.46 -2.21
CA ALA A 114 27.26 19.47 -3.26
C ALA A 114 28.26 18.39 -2.83
N THR A 115 27.87 17.13 -2.98
CA THR A 115 28.66 15.95 -2.61
C THR A 115 28.76 15.02 -3.82
N ASN A 116 29.63 14.01 -3.72
CA ASN A 116 29.82 12.99 -4.77
C ASN A 116 30.06 13.60 -6.15
N GLN A 117 31.07 14.47 -6.28
CA GLN A 117 31.40 15.14 -7.54
C GLN A 117 30.22 15.95 -8.14
N ASN A 118 29.41 16.59 -7.28
CA ASN A 118 28.23 17.37 -7.64
C ASN A 118 27.05 16.56 -8.19
N THR A 119 26.99 15.26 -7.89
CA THR A 119 25.85 14.40 -8.25
C THR A 119 24.77 14.33 -7.18
N GLU A 120 25.07 14.79 -5.96
CA GLU A 120 24.14 14.83 -4.83
C GLU A 120 24.21 16.19 -4.13
N LEU A 121 23.09 16.67 -3.57
CA LEU A 121 23.09 17.77 -2.61
C LEU A 121 22.77 17.24 -1.23
N LEU A 122 23.53 17.66 -0.24
CA LEU A 122 23.36 17.27 1.15
C LEU A 122 23.07 18.50 2.01
N ILE A 123 21.85 18.53 2.54
CA ILE A 123 21.37 19.52 3.51
C ILE A 123 21.57 18.91 4.90
N ARG A 124 22.21 19.65 5.80
CA ARG A 124 22.38 19.27 7.21
C ARG A 124 21.77 20.33 8.11
N GLY A 125 21.18 19.90 9.20
CA GLY A 125 20.62 20.80 10.20
C GLY A 125 20.22 20.07 11.46
N SER A 126 19.56 20.81 12.34
CA SER A 126 19.01 20.30 13.59
C SER A 126 17.54 20.68 13.72
N LEU A 127 16.76 19.84 14.40
CA LEU A 127 15.37 20.08 14.76
C LEU A 127 15.30 20.36 16.26
N ILE A 128 14.70 21.47 16.65
CA ILE A 128 14.60 21.88 18.06
C ILE A 128 13.24 21.46 18.60
N CYS A 129 13.26 20.73 19.72
CA CYS A 129 12.12 20.12 20.36
C CYS A 129 11.46 21.04 21.39
N THR A 130 10.23 20.71 21.78
CA THR A 130 9.48 21.48 22.79
C THR A 130 10.18 21.52 24.14
N ASP A 131 10.94 20.48 24.48
CA ASP A 131 11.79 20.37 25.67
C ASP A 131 13.21 20.95 25.48
N LYS A 132 13.46 21.64 24.36
CA LYS A 132 14.74 22.23 23.95
C LYS A 132 15.83 21.24 23.56
N THR A 133 15.55 19.94 23.51
CA THR A 133 16.47 18.98 22.89
C THR A 133 16.63 19.26 21.39
N GLN A 134 17.77 18.86 20.83
CA GLN A 134 18.07 19.04 19.41
C GLN A 134 18.31 17.68 18.76
N VAL A 135 17.75 17.50 17.56
CA VAL A 135 17.86 16.27 16.78
C VAL A 135 18.52 16.60 15.45
N ALA A 136 19.70 16.05 15.20
CA ALA A 136 20.36 16.23 13.92
C ALA A 136 19.60 15.48 12.81
N TYR A 137 19.51 16.09 11.63
CA TYR A 137 18.98 15.45 10.43
C TYR A 137 19.87 15.71 9.22
N THR A 138 19.73 14.84 8.24
CA THR A 138 20.21 15.08 6.87
C THR A 138 19.04 15.03 5.91
N MET A 139 19.09 15.82 4.84
CA MET A 139 18.25 15.65 3.65
C MET A 139 19.16 15.60 2.44
N ARG A 140 19.19 14.44 1.78
CA ARG A 140 19.95 14.25 0.53
C ARG A 140 19.01 14.40 -0.65
N LEU A 141 19.47 15.09 -1.68
CA LEU A 141 18.80 15.22 -2.97
C LEU A 141 19.65 14.54 -4.05
N LYS A 142 19.05 13.63 -4.80
CA LYS A 142 19.75 12.84 -5.82
C LYS A 142 18.85 12.61 -7.04
N PRO A 143 19.25 13.03 -8.25
CA PRO A 143 18.57 12.67 -9.47
C PRO A 143 18.63 11.15 -9.66
N THR A 144 17.48 10.51 -9.88
CA THR A 144 17.38 9.08 -10.22
C THR A 144 17.24 8.90 -11.72
N THR A 145 16.57 9.85 -12.38
CA THR A 145 16.51 10.02 -13.84
C THR A 145 16.56 11.53 -14.16
N ASP A 146 16.54 11.90 -15.43
CA ASP A 146 16.37 13.32 -15.82
C ASP A 146 14.99 13.88 -15.46
N SER A 147 14.03 12.99 -15.19
CA SER A 147 12.64 13.34 -14.88
C SER A 147 12.26 13.16 -13.40
N SER A 148 13.19 12.68 -12.56
CA SER A 148 12.90 12.42 -11.15
C SER A 148 14.06 12.77 -10.21
N LEU A 149 13.71 13.44 -9.11
CA LEU A 149 14.60 13.86 -8.03
C LEU A 149 14.21 13.17 -6.72
N GLN A 150 15.04 12.25 -6.24
CA GLN A 150 14.87 11.63 -4.94
C GLN A 150 15.26 12.59 -3.82
N PHE A 151 14.48 12.59 -2.75
CA PHE A 151 14.83 13.14 -1.46
C PHE A 151 14.91 12.02 -0.41
N ASP A 152 15.91 12.10 0.47
CA ASP A 152 16.13 11.15 1.56
C ASP A 152 16.43 11.93 2.84
N ILE A 153 15.44 12.01 3.72
CA ILE A 153 15.49 12.66 5.03
C ILE A 153 15.78 11.59 6.07
N GLN A 154 16.92 11.69 6.76
CA GLN A 154 17.35 10.73 7.78
C GLN A 154 17.56 11.41 9.12
N LEU A 155 17.00 10.82 10.18
CA LEU A 155 17.30 11.11 11.57
C LEU A 155 18.31 10.10 12.12
N PHE A 156 19.15 10.53 13.04
CA PHE A 156 20.18 9.65 13.64
C PHE A 156 19.82 9.17 15.05
N ASP A 157 18.85 9.81 15.69
CA ASP A 157 18.33 9.39 16.98
C ASP A 157 17.09 8.49 16.79
N PRO A 158 17.18 7.18 17.13
CA PRO A 158 16.08 6.23 16.93
C PRO A 158 14.86 6.51 17.81
N LYS A 159 14.97 7.36 18.84
CA LYS A 159 13.83 7.82 19.65
C LYS A 159 12.78 8.55 18.79
N PHE A 160 13.20 9.17 17.70
CA PHE A 160 12.32 9.89 16.78
C PHE A 160 11.98 8.99 15.61
N ASN A 161 10.72 8.58 15.57
CA ASN A 161 10.18 7.54 14.70
C ASN A 161 8.98 8.05 13.88
N GLN A 162 8.88 9.37 13.69
CA GLN A 162 7.93 9.98 12.77
C GLN A 162 8.53 11.24 12.15
N VAL A 163 8.62 11.28 10.83
CA VAL A 163 9.09 12.42 10.04
C VAL A 163 7.91 13.02 9.29
N THR A 164 7.82 14.36 9.24
CA THR A 164 6.83 15.08 8.44
C THR A 164 7.50 16.10 7.53
N LEU A 165 7.19 16.03 6.23
CA LEU A 165 7.56 17.02 5.22
C LEU A 165 6.38 17.96 4.97
N HIS A 166 6.62 19.27 5.05
CA HIS A 166 5.62 20.31 4.79
C HIS A 166 5.95 21.07 3.52
N LEU A 167 4.99 21.11 2.60
CA LEU A 167 5.12 21.82 1.31
C LEU A 167 4.01 22.85 1.16
N GLU A 168 4.30 23.92 0.43
CA GLU A 168 3.33 24.93 0.05
C GLU A 168 2.24 24.33 -0.87
N SER A 169 1.02 24.81 -0.69
CA SER A 169 -0.11 24.53 -1.56
C SER A 169 -1.00 25.76 -1.66
N THR A 170 -1.87 25.82 -2.67
CA THR A 170 -2.85 26.89 -2.80
C THR A 170 -4.26 26.38 -2.49
N PRO A 171 -5.24 27.27 -2.18
CA PRO A 171 -6.61 26.85 -1.90
C PRO A 171 -7.27 26.07 -3.05
N ASN A 172 -6.89 26.38 -4.30
CA ASN A 172 -7.49 25.81 -5.51
C ASN A 172 -6.70 24.61 -6.07
N GLU A 173 -5.65 24.17 -5.40
CA GLU A 173 -4.89 23.01 -5.84
C GLU A 173 -5.62 21.72 -5.50
N GLY A 174 -5.86 20.90 -6.52
CA GLY A 174 -6.39 19.54 -6.37
C GLY A 174 -5.26 18.50 -6.28
N PHE A 175 -5.52 17.39 -5.59
CA PHE A 175 -4.59 16.28 -5.41
C PHE A 175 -5.28 14.97 -5.78
N PHE A 176 -4.66 14.19 -6.66
CA PHE A 176 -5.24 12.99 -7.28
C PHE A 176 -4.26 11.82 -7.21
N GLY A 177 -4.78 10.59 -7.27
CA GLY A 177 -3.98 9.37 -7.17
C GLY A 177 -4.21 8.67 -5.84
N PHE A 178 -3.13 8.45 -5.10
CA PHE A 178 -3.07 7.72 -3.83
C PHE A 178 -3.41 6.23 -3.93
N GLY A 179 -3.16 5.64 -5.10
CA GLY A 179 -3.56 4.28 -5.42
C GLY A 179 -5.06 4.19 -5.75
N GLU A 180 -5.71 3.13 -5.31
CA GLU A 180 -7.14 2.93 -5.53
C GLU A 180 -7.96 3.59 -4.41
N GLN A 181 -8.69 4.64 -4.76
CA GLN A 181 -9.50 5.45 -3.84
C GLN A 181 -10.96 5.43 -4.30
N PHE A 182 -11.88 5.12 -3.38
CA PHE A 182 -13.26 4.78 -3.75
C PHE A 182 -14.31 5.86 -3.46
N SER A 183 -14.02 6.81 -2.57
CA SER A 183 -15.00 7.83 -2.15
C SER A 183 -14.75 9.20 -2.76
N TYR A 184 -13.49 9.60 -2.91
CA TYR A 184 -13.13 10.92 -3.43
C TYR A 184 -12.01 10.79 -4.46
N PHE A 185 -12.14 11.54 -5.55
CA PHE A 185 -11.08 11.64 -6.55
C PHE A 185 -10.08 12.76 -6.22
N ASN A 186 -10.60 13.95 -5.84
CA ASN A 186 -9.77 15.06 -5.37
C ASN A 186 -9.65 15.03 -3.83
N MET A 187 -8.43 14.94 -3.33
CA MET A 187 -8.12 14.82 -1.90
C MET A 187 -7.85 16.17 -1.20
N LYS A 188 -7.96 17.31 -1.90
CA LYS A 188 -7.89 18.62 -1.24
C LYS A 188 -8.94 18.74 -0.13
N GLY A 189 -8.55 19.22 1.04
CA GLY A 189 -9.42 19.32 2.21
C GLY A 189 -9.52 18.03 3.03
N LYS A 190 -8.83 16.95 2.63
CA LYS A 190 -8.86 15.65 3.31
C LYS A 190 -7.54 15.35 4.01
N ARG A 191 -7.61 14.49 5.03
CA ARG A 191 -6.46 13.84 5.67
C ARG A 191 -6.53 12.37 5.34
N LEU A 192 -5.62 11.88 4.51
CA LEU A 192 -5.63 10.55 3.93
C LEU A 192 -4.49 9.70 4.51
N PRO A 193 -4.79 8.72 5.38
CA PRO A 193 -3.86 7.64 5.70
C PRO A 193 -3.58 6.77 4.47
N ILE A 194 -2.32 6.36 4.31
CA ILE A 194 -1.92 5.31 3.37
C ILE A 194 -1.61 4.06 4.19
N LEU A 195 -2.58 3.16 4.16
CA LEU A 195 -2.54 1.85 4.78
C LEU A 195 -3.36 0.92 3.91
N VAL A 196 -2.73 -0.14 3.43
CA VAL A 196 -3.41 -1.26 2.80
C VAL A 196 -4.24 -1.97 3.87
N GLN A 197 -5.52 -2.18 3.64
CA GLN A 197 -6.39 -2.91 4.58
C GLN A 197 -7.68 -3.31 3.86
N GLU A 198 -8.52 -4.07 4.56
CA GLU A 198 -9.89 -4.33 4.09
C GLU A 198 -10.60 -3.03 3.68
N GLN A 199 -11.31 -3.09 2.54
CA GLN A 199 -11.92 -1.92 1.94
C GLN A 199 -13.01 -1.30 2.82
N GLY A 200 -13.68 -2.14 3.61
CA GLY A 200 -14.83 -1.80 4.44
C GLY A 200 -16.19 -2.01 3.76
N ILE A 201 -17.18 -2.41 4.56
CA ILE A 201 -18.58 -2.60 4.17
C ILE A 201 -19.39 -1.34 4.52
N GLY A 202 -19.87 -0.64 3.49
CA GLY A 202 -20.57 0.65 3.62
C GLY A 202 -19.63 1.86 3.62
N ARG A 203 -18.43 1.76 4.23
CA ARG A 203 -17.34 2.75 4.12
C ARG A 203 -17.74 4.18 4.55
N GLY A 204 -18.45 4.27 5.65
CA GLY A 204 -18.98 5.52 6.22
C GLY A 204 -20.46 5.74 5.95
N GLU A 205 -21.06 5.02 5.00
CA GLU A 205 -22.50 5.13 4.67
C GLU A 205 -23.38 4.41 5.69
N GLN A 206 -24.23 5.18 6.36
CA GLN A 206 -25.11 4.69 7.42
C GLN A 206 -26.49 4.29 6.87
N PRO A 207 -27.12 3.20 7.40
CA PRO A 207 -26.73 2.42 8.57
C PRO A 207 -25.85 1.19 8.28
N ILE A 208 -25.40 0.98 7.04
CA ILE A 208 -24.67 -0.22 6.61
C ILE A 208 -23.35 -0.36 7.39
N THR A 209 -22.57 0.72 7.47
CA THR A 209 -21.31 0.74 8.22
C THR A 209 -21.50 0.45 9.70
N TRP A 210 -22.54 1.00 10.34
CA TRP A 210 -22.87 0.67 11.73
C TRP A 210 -23.15 -0.82 11.92
N GLY A 211 -23.97 -1.42 11.04
CA GLY A 211 -24.29 -2.85 11.10
C GLY A 211 -23.06 -3.74 10.91
N ALA A 212 -22.17 -3.40 9.99
CA ALA A 212 -20.91 -4.11 9.77
C ALA A 212 -19.94 -3.98 10.97
N ASN A 213 -19.90 -2.81 11.61
CA ASN A 213 -19.04 -2.58 12.76
C ASN A 213 -19.50 -3.34 14.01
N LEU A 214 -20.81 -3.49 14.22
CA LEU A 214 -21.35 -4.26 15.35
C LEU A 214 -20.98 -5.75 15.30
N THR A 215 -20.81 -6.31 14.11
CA THR A 215 -20.57 -7.74 13.92
C THR A 215 -19.09 -8.09 13.80
N ALA A 216 -18.32 -7.27 13.09
CA ALA A 216 -16.95 -7.62 12.70
C ALA A 216 -15.97 -6.46 12.63
N LYS A 217 -16.30 -5.25 13.14
CA LYS A 217 -15.49 -4.02 12.95
C LYS A 217 -15.11 -3.77 11.48
N ALA A 218 -15.91 -4.27 10.54
CA ALA A 218 -15.58 -4.33 9.11
C ALA A 218 -16.22 -3.19 8.29
N GLY A 219 -16.74 -2.15 8.94
CA GLY A 219 -17.47 -1.08 8.26
C GLY A 219 -16.58 -0.17 7.42
N GLY A 220 -15.31 -0.03 7.79
CA GLY A 220 -14.36 0.90 7.18
C GLY A 220 -14.81 2.36 7.24
N ASP A 221 -14.14 3.19 6.45
CA ASP A 221 -14.42 4.62 6.32
C ASP A 221 -14.13 5.07 4.87
N TRP A 222 -14.38 6.33 4.51
CA TRP A 222 -14.20 6.85 3.16
C TRP A 222 -12.78 6.61 2.60
N HIS A 223 -11.77 6.50 3.48
CA HIS A 223 -10.36 6.36 3.13
C HIS A 223 -9.85 4.91 3.13
N THR A 224 -10.62 3.93 3.60
CA THR A 224 -10.16 2.53 3.67
C THR A 224 -10.07 1.92 2.28
N SER A 225 -8.94 1.24 2.00
CA SER A 225 -8.59 0.69 0.68
C SER A 225 -7.55 -0.42 0.81
N TYR A 226 -7.69 -1.47 0.00
CA TYR A 226 -6.67 -2.53 -0.17
C TYR A 226 -5.57 -2.15 -1.17
N GLY A 227 -5.72 -1.00 -1.86
CA GLY A 227 -4.83 -0.55 -2.94
C GLY A 227 -4.22 0.83 -2.69
N GLY A 228 -4.03 1.24 -1.43
CA GLY A 228 -3.45 2.54 -1.10
C GLY A 228 -1.97 2.65 -1.50
N VAL A 229 -1.61 3.72 -2.23
CA VAL A 229 -0.23 3.99 -2.67
C VAL A 229 0.15 5.42 -2.28
N PRO A 230 1.34 5.70 -1.73
CA PRO A 230 1.73 7.04 -1.30
C PRO A 230 2.23 7.89 -2.47
N HIS A 231 1.44 8.03 -3.54
CA HIS A 231 1.74 8.80 -4.75
C HIS A 231 0.61 9.77 -5.07
N PHE A 232 0.93 11.03 -5.40
CA PHE A 232 -0.06 11.95 -5.95
C PHE A 232 0.43 12.68 -7.20
N ILE A 233 -0.54 13.13 -7.99
CA ILE A 233 -0.40 14.19 -9.01
C ILE A 233 -1.31 15.34 -8.59
N SER A 234 -0.82 16.58 -8.66
CA SER A 234 -1.60 17.78 -8.33
C SER A 234 -2.04 18.55 -9.58
N SER A 235 -3.08 19.39 -9.45
CA SER A 235 -3.54 20.26 -10.55
C SER A 235 -2.53 21.34 -10.96
N ARG A 236 -1.42 21.48 -10.23
CA ARG A 236 -0.27 22.33 -10.58
C ARG A 236 0.86 21.56 -11.28
N MET A 237 0.57 20.36 -11.76
CA MET A 237 1.54 19.44 -12.40
C MET A 237 2.72 19.09 -11.49
N ARG A 238 2.46 18.93 -10.19
CA ARG A 238 3.43 18.40 -9.23
C ARG A 238 3.15 16.93 -9.02
N SER A 239 4.18 16.09 -9.00
CA SER A 239 4.05 14.68 -8.66
C SER A 239 5.07 14.30 -7.60
N LEU A 240 4.61 13.62 -6.56
CA LEU A 240 5.45 13.12 -5.48
C LEU A 240 4.97 11.74 -5.09
N PHE A 241 5.92 10.80 -4.94
CA PHE A 241 5.65 9.53 -4.28
C PHE A 241 6.68 9.24 -3.19
N LEU A 242 6.25 8.50 -2.17
CA LEU A 242 7.15 7.95 -1.16
C LEU A 242 7.63 6.56 -1.58
N GLU A 243 8.90 6.28 -1.36
CA GLU A 243 9.47 4.92 -1.42
C GLU A 243 9.29 4.19 -0.07
N ASN A 244 8.98 4.94 0.99
CA ASN A 244 8.60 4.39 2.28
C ASN A 244 7.43 3.42 2.18
N THR A 245 7.42 2.47 3.10
CA THR A 245 6.46 1.38 3.18
C THR A 245 5.73 1.39 4.51
N GLU A 246 6.27 2.11 5.48
CA GLU A 246 5.66 2.38 6.76
C GLU A 246 4.37 3.19 6.59
N TYR A 247 3.51 3.13 7.61
CA TYR A 247 2.29 3.92 7.66
C TYR A 247 2.59 5.40 7.40
N SER A 248 1.87 5.98 6.45
CA SER A 248 2.03 7.38 6.09
C SER A 248 0.68 8.09 6.05
N VAL A 249 0.70 9.41 6.18
CA VAL A 249 -0.49 10.26 6.12
C VAL A 249 -0.19 11.47 5.26
N PHE A 250 -1.06 11.70 4.29
CA PHE A 250 -1.09 12.91 3.50
C PHE A 250 -2.21 13.80 4.06
N ASP A 251 -1.84 14.92 4.68
CA ASP A 251 -2.76 15.91 5.21
C ASP A 251 -2.84 17.12 4.27
N MET A 252 -3.97 17.22 3.56
CA MET A 252 -4.31 18.29 2.62
C MET A 252 -5.49 19.12 3.14
N THR A 253 -5.79 19.05 4.45
CA THR A 253 -6.90 19.79 5.07
C THR A 253 -6.66 21.30 5.10
N ASN A 254 -5.40 21.73 5.10
CA ASN A 254 -5.04 23.13 5.10
C ASN A 254 -5.06 23.73 3.69
N ALA A 255 -5.64 24.93 3.56
CA ALA A 255 -5.72 25.61 2.28
C ALA A 255 -4.35 25.96 1.67
N LYS A 256 -3.34 26.24 2.51
CA LYS A 256 -2.03 26.79 2.09
C LYS A 256 -0.84 25.85 2.23
N LYS A 257 -1.05 24.62 2.68
CA LYS A 257 0.01 23.62 2.85
C LYS A 257 -0.50 22.20 2.65
N ILE A 258 0.42 21.31 2.30
CA ILE A 258 0.29 19.87 2.51
C ILE A 258 1.32 19.42 3.53
N SER A 259 0.97 18.44 4.36
CA SER A 259 1.89 17.79 5.29
C SER A 259 1.90 16.29 5.02
N ILE A 260 3.07 15.74 4.76
CA ILE A 260 3.26 14.32 4.43
C ILE A 260 4.03 13.71 5.60
N THR A 261 3.40 12.83 6.35
CA THR A 261 3.97 12.20 7.55
C THR A 261 4.25 10.74 7.27
N VAL A 262 5.40 10.23 7.72
CA VAL A 262 5.74 8.80 7.72
C VAL A 262 6.11 8.40 9.14
N ASN A 263 5.57 7.28 9.62
CA ASN A 263 5.95 6.67 10.90
C ASN A 263 7.27 5.89 10.75
N SER A 264 8.35 6.62 10.49
CA SER A 264 9.71 6.12 10.39
C SER A 264 10.69 7.22 10.80
N ASN A 265 11.92 6.83 11.16
CA ASN A 265 13.02 7.78 11.39
C ASN A 265 13.71 8.23 10.08
N ARG A 266 13.24 7.70 8.95
CA ARG A 266 13.71 8.02 7.60
C ARG A 266 12.52 8.23 6.66
N MET A 267 12.53 9.32 5.91
CA MET A 267 11.57 9.57 4.84
C MET A 267 12.30 9.63 3.50
N ILE A 268 11.96 8.73 2.59
CA ILE A 268 12.51 8.64 1.25
C ILE A 268 11.38 8.68 0.23
N GLY A 269 11.55 9.51 -0.80
CA GLY A 269 10.57 9.68 -1.86
C GLY A 269 11.16 10.41 -3.04
N GLN A 270 10.37 10.60 -4.09
CA GLN A 270 10.81 11.30 -5.29
C GLN A 270 9.81 12.35 -5.74
N LEU A 271 10.36 13.45 -6.26
CA LEU A 271 9.64 14.49 -7.00
C LEU A 271 9.78 14.19 -8.49
N VAL A 272 8.66 14.11 -9.20
CA VAL A 272 8.63 13.80 -10.64
C VAL A 272 8.21 15.05 -11.41
N THR A 273 8.96 15.37 -12.48
CA THR A 273 8.70 16.50 -13.39
C THR A 273 7.86 16.06 -14.58
N GLY A 274 7.09 16.97 -15.15
CA GLY A 274 6.25 16.70 -16.33
C GLY A 274 5.27 17.84 -16.58
N GLU A 275 5.00 18.15 -17.84
CA GLU A 275 4.17 19.29 -18.24
C GLU A 275 2.68 18.93 -18.37
N SER A 276 2.36 17.64 -18.30
CA SER A 276 0.98 17.13 -18.36
C SER A 276 0.78 15.92 -17.43
N PRO A 277 -0.47 15.57 -17.06
CA PRO A 277 -0.73 14.35 -16.27
C PRO A 277 -0.23 13.08 -16.96
N LYS A 278 -0.28 13.04 -18.30
CA LYS A 278 0.22 11.91 -19.09
C LYS A 278 1.73 11.73 -18.89
N GLU A 279 2.52 12.80 -19.00
CA GLU A 279 3.97 12.73 -18.79
C GLU A 279 4.33 12.35 -17.36
N LEU A 280 3.60 12.89 -16.36
CA LEU A 280 3.83 12.53 -14.96
C LEU A 280 3.59 11.03 -14.71
N VAL A 281 2.54 10.45 -15.31
CA VAL A 281 2.29 9.00 -15.27
C VAL A 281 3.36 8.22 -16.03
N GLU A 282 3.81 8.72 -17.19
CA GLU A 282 4.85 8.09 -18.00
C GLU A 282 6.18 7.97 -17.24
N HIS A 283 6.63 9.08 -16.63
CA HIS A 283 7.85 9.11 -15.81
C HIS A 283 7.69 8.33 -14.49
N TYR A 284 6.52 8.38 -13.85
CA TYR A 284 6.27 7.58 -12.64
C TYR A 284 6.36 6.07 -12.92
N THR A 285 5.77 5.61 -14.03
CA THR A 285 5.78 4.19 -14.43
C THR A 285 7.10 3.72 -15.03
N GLU A 286 7.94 4.63 -15.53
CA GLU A 286 9.33 4.30 -15.89
C GLU A 286 10.12 3.83 -14.66
N ILE A 287 9.87 4.45 -13.51
CA ILE A 287 10.54 4.13 -12.25
C ILE A 287 9.92 2.92 -11.55
N ASN A 288 8.58 2.85 -11.52
CA ASN A 288 7.86 1.86 -10.72
C ASN A 288 7.40 0.62 -11.51
N GLY A 289 7.62 0.60 -12.83
CA GLY A 289 7.27 -0.50 -13.71
C GLY A 289 5.96 -0.29 -14.48
N ARG A 290 5.85 -0.99 -15.62
CA ARG A 290 4.68 -0.99 -16.51
C ARG A 290 4.15 -2.41 -16.64
N MET A 291 2.82 -2.53 -16.69
CA MET A 291 2.15 -3.81 -16.92
C MET A 291 2.41 -4.29 -18.35
N LYS A 292 2.49 -5.62 -18.54
CA LYS A 292 2.43 -6.22 -19.87
C LYS A 292 1.04 -5.97 -20.48
N ALA A 293 0.97 -5.97 -21.82
CA ALA A 293 -0.30 -5.98 -22.52
C ALA A 293 -1.13 -7.20 -22.10
N LEU A 294 -2.46 -7.02 -22.03
CA LEU A 294 -3.39 -8.11 -21.79
C LEU A 294 -3.31 -9.15 -22.91
N SER A 295 -3.48 -10.43 -22.59
CA SER A 295 -3.49 -11.50 -23.59
C SER A 295 -4.69 -11.39 -24.54
N ASP A 296 -4.46 -11.62 -25.84
CA ASP A 296 -5.48 -11.46 -26.89
C ASP A 296 -6.79 -12.23 -26.65
N TRP A 297 -6.72 -13.38 -25.97
CA TRP A 297 -7.89 -14.21 -25.70
C TRP A 297 -8.94 -13.52 -24.82
N LEU A 298 -8.56 -12.50 -24.03
CA LEU A 298 -9.47 -11.69 -23.23
C LEU A 298 -10.46 -10.89 -24.09
N HIS A 299 -10.08 -10.52 -25.31
CA HIS A 299 -10.94 -9.76 -26.23
C HIS A 299 -12.07 -10.60 -26.85
N ARG A 300 -12.09 -11.92 -26.61
CA ARG A 300 -13.04 -12.84 -27.23
C ARG A 300 -14.42 -12.86 -26.58
N GLY A 301 -14.57 -12.30 -25.38
CA GLY A 301 -15.84 -12.33 -24.67
C GLY A 301 -15.68 -12.21 -23.16
N ALA A 302 -16.75 -12.53 -22.43
CA ALA A 302 -16.75 -12.43 -20.97
C ALA A 302 -15.97 -13.58 -20.31
N ILE A 303 -15.40 -13.29 -19.14
CA ILE A 303 -14.99 -14.33 -18.17
C ILE A 303 -16.18 -14.59 -17.27
N ILE A 304 -16.73 -15.81 -17.33
CA ILE A 304 -17.92 -16.18 -16.57
C ILE A 304 -17.48 -16.72 -15.21
N GLY A 305 -17.76 -15.96 -14.15
CA GLY A 305 -17.62 -16.44 -12.77
C GLY A 305 -18.65 -17.52 -12.46
N MET A 306 -18.19 -18.72 -12.14
CA MET A 306 -19.06 -19.87 -11.87
C MET A 306 -18.54 -20.71 -10.71
N GLN A 307 -19.48 -21.35 -10.03
CA GLN A 307 -19.23 -22.34 -8.99
C GLN A 307 -20.21 -23.51 -9.16
N GLY A 308 -19.89 -24.64 -8.54
CA GLY A 308 -20.76 -25.82 -8.49
C GLY A 308 -20.25 -27.04 -9.26
N GLY A 309 -18.99 -27.05 -9.70
CA GLY A 309 -18.35 -28.24 -10.26
C GLY A 309 -18.57 -28.47 -11.76
N THR A 310 -17.94 -29.53 -12.30
CA THR A 310 -17.87 -29.82 -13.74
C THR A 310 -19.23 -29.82 -14.44
N GLN A 311 -20.25 -30.44 -13.83
CA GLN A 311 -21.59 -30.54 -14.45
C GLN A 311 -22.25 -29.18 -14.60
N GLN A 312 -22.10 -28.28 -13.62
CA GLN A 312 -22.69 -26.94 -13.69
C GLN A 312 -21.99 -26.07 -14.73
N VAL A 313 -20.67 -26.19 -14.87
CA VAL A 313 -19.91 -25.54 -15.94
C VAL A 313 -20.41 -25.99 -17.31
N SER A 314 -20.50 -27.30 -17.55
CA SER A 314 -20.99 -27.84 -18.83
C SER A 314 -22.43 -27.42 -19.14
N LYS A 315 -23.33 -27.42 -18.14
CA LYS A 315 -24.70 -26.95 -18.30
C LYS A 315 -24.74 -25.46 -18.66
N LYS A 316 -23.96 -24.63 -17.96
CA LYS A 316 -23.92 -23.19 -18.19
C LYS A 316 -23.31 -22.86 -19.56
N LEU A 317 -22.26 -23.57 -19.97
CA LEU A 317 -21.66 -23.42 -21.29
C LEU A 317 -22.70 -23.63 -22.40
N LYS A 318 -23.46 -24.74 -22.35
CA LYS A 318 -24.52 -25.02 -23.34
C LYS A 318 -25.55 -23.89 -23.42
N LEU A 319 -26.04 -23.45 -22.26
CA LEU A 319 -27.02 -22.37 -22.20
C LEU A 319 -26.48 -21.07 -22.81
N LEU A 320 -25.23 -20.71 -22.51
CA LEU A 320 -24.61 -19.50 -23.06
C LEU A 320 -24.38 -19.62 -24.57
N GLN A 321 -24.05 -20.81 -25.07
CA GLN A 321 -23.91 -21.09 -26.50
C GLN A 321 -25.25 -21.03 -27.23
N GLU A 322 -26.32 -21.57 -26.65
CA GLU A 322 -27.69 -21.46 -27.17
C GLU A 322 -28.12 -19.99 -27.36
N HIS A 323 -27.57 -19.09 -26.53
CA HIS A 323 -27.83 -17.65 -26.60
C HIS A 323 -26.76 -16.86 -27.37
N ASN A 324 -25.82 -17.53 -28.06
CA ASN A 324 -24.73 -16.92 -28.82
C ASN A 324 -23.86 -15.94 -27.98
N THR A 325 -23.70 -16.20 -26.69
CA THR A 325 -22.88 -15.36 -25.81
C THR A 325 -21.40 -15.56 -26.12
N ALA A 326 -20.68 -14.46 -26.33
CA ALA A 326 -19.22 -14.48 -26.49
C ALA A 326 -18.53 -14.77 -25.14
N ILE A 327 -17.74 -15.85 -25.07
CA ILE A 327 -17.08 -16.32 -23.85
C ILE A 327 -15.57 -16.38 -24.09
N ALA A 328 -14.80 -15.71 -23.24
CA ALA A 328 -13.34 -15.81 -23.20
C ALA A 328 -12.86 -16.89 -22.23
N GLY A 329 -13.56 -17.08 -21.11
CA GLY A 329 -13.17 -18.07 -20.11
C GLY A 329 -14.20 -18.32 -19.03
N PHE A 330 -13.95 -19.35 -18.22
CA PHE A 330 -14.64 -19.58 -16.95
C PHE A 330 -13.67 -19.31 -15.79
N TRP A 331 -14.12 -18.54 -14.81
CA TRP A 331 -13.43 -18.39 -13.54
C TRP A 331 -14.13 -19.25 -12.48
N LEU A 332 -13.40 -20.23 -11.97
CA LEU A 332 -13.89 -21.31 -11.12
C LEU A 332 -13.24 -21.23 -9.74
N GLN A 333 -13.65 -20.27 -8.91
CA GLN A 333 -13.01 -20.07 -7.61
C GLN A 333 -13.14 -21.26 -6.66
N ASP A 334 -14.20 -22.07 -6.80
CA ASP A 334 -14.43 -23.26 -6.00
C ASP A 334 -13.70 -24.51 -6.52
N TRP A 335 -12.69 -24.37 -7.38
CA TRP A 335 -11.84 -25.46 -7.86
C TRP A 335 -11.19 -26.26 -6.72
N VAL A 336 -10.98 -25.62 -5.56
CA VAL A 336 -10.49 -26.21 -4.31
C VAL A 336 -11.57 -26.87 -3.44
N GLY A 337 -12.84 -26.81 -3.86
CA GLY A 337 -13.98 -27.22 -3.04
C GLY A 337 -14.51 -26.11 -2.13
N GLN A 338 -15.49 -26.45 -1.29
CA GLN A 338 -16.16 -25.51 -0.40
C GLN A 338 -16.49 -26.12 0.97
N ARG A 339 -16.58 -25.24 1.96
CA ARG A 339 -17.11 -25.49 3.30
C ARG A 339 -18.28 -24.55 3.59
N THR A 340 -19.13 -24.94 4.54
CA THR A 340 -20.21 -24.10 5.05
C THR A 340 -19.76 -23.42 6.34
N THR A 341 -20.00 -22.12 6.44
CA THR A 341 -19.79 -21.29 7.62
C THR A 341 -21.04 -20.44 7.88
N SER A 342 -21.05 -19.71 8.99
CA SER A 342 -22.06 -18.74 9.37
C SER A 342 -22.25 -17.63 8.34
N PHE A 343 -21.20 -17.32 7.56
CA PHE A 343 -21.21 -16.34 6.50
C PHE A 343 -21.61 -16.92 5.13
N GLY A 344 -21.83 -18.24 5.04
CA GLY A 344 -22.27 -18.93 3.83
C GLY A 344 -21.29 -19.98 3.33
N ARG A 345 -21.20 -20.16 2.00
CA ARG A 345 -20.29 -21.13 1.39
C ARG A 345 -18.95 -20.47 1.08
N GLN A 346 -17.90 -20.90 1.76
CA GLN A 346 -16.53 -20.40 1.57
C GLN A 346 -15.61 -21.48 1.01
N LEU A 347 -14.48 -21.07 0.46
CA LEU A 347 -13.51 -21.96 -0.17
C LEU A 347 -12.70 -22.74 0.87
N TRP A 348 -12.26 -23.95 0.53
CA TRP A 348 -11.17 -24.60 1.26
C TRP A 348 -9.86 -23.89 0.94
N TRP A 349 -9.26 -23.22 1.91
CA TRP A 349 -7.95 -22.56 1.72
C TRP A 349 -6.82 -23.58 1.86
N ASN A 350 -6.83 -24.52 0.93
CA ASN A 350 -5.81 -25.52 0.67
C ASN A 350 -5.79 -25.69 -0.85
N TRP A 351 -4.80 -25.08 -1.51
CA TRP A 351 -4.70 -24.92 -2.96
C TRP A 351 -4.36 -26.23 -3.70
N GLU A 352 -5.30 -27.16 -3.68
CA GLU A 352 -5.29 -28.40 -4.47
C GLU A 352 -6.61 -28.57 -5.20
N LEU A 353 -6.60 -29.23 -6.36
CA LEU A 353 -7.83 -29.51 -7.09
C LEU A 353 -8.75 -30.48 -6.31
N ASP A 354 -9.98 -30.06 -6.06
CA ASP A 354 -11.05 -30.92 -5.52
C ASP A 354 -11.65 -31.77 -6.64
N LYS A 355 -11.22 -33.03 -6.72
CA LYS A 355 -11.62 -33.97 -7.76
C LYS A 355 -13.04 -34.49 -7.62
N ASP A 356 -13.66 -34.39 -6.44
CA ASP A 356 -15.06 -34.80 -6.26
C ASP A 356 -15.99 -33.71 -6.79
N ARG A 357 -15.63 -32.45 -6.59
CA ARG A 357 -16.35 -31.31 -7.15
C ARG A 357 -16.10 -31.13 -8.64
N TYR A 358 -14.85 -31.29 -9.08
CA TYR A 358 -14.44 -31.18 -10.47
C TYR A 358 -13.91 -32.50 -11.03
N PRO A 359 -14.78 -33.53 -11.15
CA PRO A 359 -14.37 -34.81 -11.73
C PRO A 359 -14.01 -34.63 -13.20
N ASN A 360 -13.09 -35.46 -13.69
CA ASN A 360 -12.58 -35.44 -15.07
C ASN A 360 -12.06 -34.06 -15.51
N TRP A 361 -11.39 -33.33 -14.60
CA TRP A 361 -10.87 -31.99 -14.82
C TRP A 361 -10.08 -31.83 -16.12
N SER A 362 -9.19 -32.78 -16.45
CA SER A 362 -8.39 -32.75 -17.68
C SER A 362 -9.26 -32.68 -18.94
N ASN A 363 -10.39 -33.41 -18.95
CA ASN A 363 -11.32 -33.42 -20.08
C ASN A 363 -12.09 -32.10 -20.15
N LEU A 364 -12.56 -31.58 -19.00
CA LEU A 364 -13.21 -30.27 -18.93
C LEU A 364 -12.32 -29.17 -19.50
N VAL A 365 -11.07 -29.08 -19.06
CA VAL A 365 -10.11 -28.07 -19.54
C VAL A 365 -9.81 -28.27 -21.03
N ALA A 366 -9.59 -29.51 -21.47
CA ALA A 366 -9.31 -29.80 -22.88
C ALA A 366 -10.49 -29.42 -23.79
N ASP A 367 -11.73 -29.71 -23.39
CA ASP A 367 -12.93 -29.42 -24.18
C ASP A 367 -13.24 -27.92 -24.24
N LEU A 368 -13.00 -27.18 -23.15
CA LEU A 368 -13.05 -25.72 -23.15
C LEU A 368 -11.95 -25.13 -24.05
N LYS A 369 -10.72 -25.64 -23.96
CA LYS A 369 -9.58 -25.19 -24.77
C LYS A 369 -9.81 -25.40 -26.27
N LYS A 370 -10.42 -26.52 -26.70
CA LYS A 370 -10.79 -26.76 -28.11
C LYS A 370 -11.71 -25.67 -28.67
N GLN A 371 -12.52 -25.06 -27.79
CA GLN A 371 -13.43 -23.96 -28.12
C GLN A 371 -12.79 -22.58 -27.87
N ASN A 372 -11.49 -22.56 -27.53
CA ASN A 372 -10.72 -21.40 -27.11
C ASN A 372 -11.27 -20.67 -25.88
N ILE A 373 -11.95 -21.40 -25.00
CA ILE A 373 -12.43 -20.90 -23.72
C ILE A 373 -11.39 -21.27 -22.67
N ARG A 374 -10.86 -20.27 -21.97
CA ARG A 374 -9.84 -20.46 -20.93
C ARG A 374 -10.47 -20.84 -19.59
N VAL A 375 -9.67 -21.44 -18.71
CA VAL A 375 -10.07 -21.75 -17.35
C VAL A 375 -9.21 -20.95 -16.38
N LEU A 376 -9.85 -20.26 -15.45
CA LEU A 376 -9.22 -19.45 -14.43
C LEU A 376 -9.56 -19.96 -13.03
N GLY A 377 -8.61 -19.87 -12.11
CA GLY A 377 -8.74 -20.37 -10.74
C GLY A 377 -8.78 -19.24 -9.70
N TYR A 378 -8.52 -19.62 -8.46
CA TYR A 378 -8.43 -18.70 -7.32
C TYR A 378 -7.32 -19.17 -6.37
N VAL A 379 -6.56 -18.24 -5.84
CA VAL A 379 -5.53 -18.48 -4.81
C VAL A 379 -5.41 -17.23 -3.95
N ASN A 380 -5.07 -17.42 -2.68
CA ASN A 380 -4.61 -16.34 -1.81
C ASN A 380 -3.40 -16.82 -0.97
N PRO A 381 -2.68 -15.94 -0.28
CA PRO A 381 -1.45 -16.29 0.43
C PRO A 381 -1.69 -16.90 1.83
N PHE A 382 -2.94 -17.18 2.18
CA PHE A 382 -3.30 -17.90 3.41
C PHE A 382 -3.45 -19.40 3.17
N LEU A 383 -3.24 -20.17 4.24
CA LEU A 383 -3.59 -21.58 4.32
C LEU A 383 -4.39 -21.83 5.60
N ALA A 384 -5.49 -22.56 5.48
CA ALA A 384 -6.28 -22.99 6.62
C ALA A 384 -5.94 -24.43 7.02
N ASP A 385 -6.01 -24.73 8.31
CA ASP A 385 -5.92 -26.11 8.76
C ASP A 385 -7.20 -26.88 8.38
N VAL A 386 -7.06 -27.75 7.40
CA VAL A 386 -8.12 -28.60 6.83
C VAL A 386 -8.07 -30.04 7.36
N SER A 387 -7.13 -30.36 8.26
CA SER A 387 -6.92 -31.70 8.82
C SER A 387 -8.19 -32.24 9.47
N GLY A 388 -8.63 -33.42 9.04
CA GLY A 388 -9.86 -34.05 9.53
C GLY A 388 -11.17 -33.35 9.13
N LYS A 389 -11.11 -32.23 8.38
CA LYS A 389 -12.28 -31.45 7.95
C LYS A 389 -12.61 -31.68 6.47
N LYS A 390 -11.59 -31.58 5.59
CA LYS A 390 -11.73 -31.87 4.15
C LYS A 390 -11.53 -33.36 3.91
N GLN A 391 -12.61 -34.06 3.53
CA GLN A 391 -12.62 -35.53 3.41
C GLN A 391 -11.77 -36.07 2.26
N ASN A 392 -11.67 -35.31 1.17
CA ASN A 392 -10.95 -35.67 -0.05
C ASN A 392 -9.59 -34.96 -0.17
N LEU A 393 -8.90 -34.82 0.96
CA LEU A 393 -7.59 -34.17 1.05
C LEU A 393 -6.51 -35.08 0.45
N ARG A 394 -5.79 -34.61 -0.58
CA ARG A 394 -4.62 -35.33 -1.14
C ARG A 394 -3.32 -34.77 -0.60
N ARG A 395 -3.25 -33.45 -0.40
CA ARG A 395 -2.07 -32.75 0.09
C ARG A 395 -2.47 -31.70 1.12
N ASN A 396 -1.86 -31.77 2.30
CA ASN A 396 -2.11 -30.83 3.40
C ASN A 396 -1.04 -29.72 3.40
N LEU A 397 -1.32 -28.62 2.70
CA LEU A 397 -0.36 -27.53 2.55
C LEU A 397 -0.13 -26.78 3.86
N PHE A 398 -1.11 -26.73 4.74
CA PHE A 398 -0.98 -26.09 6.05
C PHE A 398 0.07 -26.82 6.91
N GLU A 399 -0.05 -28.14 7.01
CA GLU A 399 0.90 -28.94 7.79
C GLU A 399 2.31 -28.95 7.17
N GLU A 400 2.44 -28.97 5.84
CA GLU A 400 3.73 -28.79 5.16
C GLU A 400 4.40 -27.45 5.52
N ALA A 401 3.65 -26.35 5.42
CA ALA A 401 4.15 -25.02 5.71
C ALA A 401 4.50 -24.86 7.19
N LYS A 402 3.69 -25.43 8.09
CA LYS A 402 3.92 -25.43 9.54
C LYS A 402 5.21 -26.17 9.89
N GLN A 403 5.40 -27.39 9.38
CA GLN A 403 6.61 -28.20 9.63
C GLN A 403 7.88 -27.52 9.12
N LYS A 404 7.80 -26.79 8.00
CA LYS A 404 8.94 -26.08 7.40
C LYS A 404 9.13 -24.66 7.95
N GLY A 405 8.25 -24.19 8.82
CA GLY A 405 8.32 -22.85 9.40
C GLY A 405 8.10 -21.73 8.37
N TYR A 406 7.17 -21.92 7.43
CA TYR A 406 6.91 -21.01 6.31
C TYR A 406 5.81 -19.96 6.56
N PHE A 407 5.17 -19.99 7.74
CA PHE A 407 4.19 -18.97 8.11
C PHE A 407 4.84 -17.79 8.83
N VAL A 408 4.20 -16.62 8.74
CA VAL A 408 4.47 -15.51 9.64
C VAL A 408 4.17 -15.97 11.08
N LYS A 409 4.93 -15.48 12.06
CA LYS A 409 4.90 -16.01 13.43
C LYS A 409 4.42 -14.98 14.44
N ARG A 410 3.89 -15.45 15.55
CA ARG A 410 3.74 -14.66 16.78
C ARG A 410 5.10 -14.53 17.49
N ALA A 411 5.17 -13.67 18.50
CA ALA A 411 6.37 -13.48 19.32
C ALA A 411 6.84 -14.77 20.04
N ASP A 412 5.93 -15.70 20.31
CA ASP A 412 6.25 -17.02 20.90
C ASP A 412 6.77 -18.05 19.88
N GLY A 413 6.86 -17.68 18.61
CA GLY A 413 7.34 -18.53 17.51
C GLY A 413 6.26 -19.42 16.88
N SER A 414 5.03 -19.44 17.39
CA SER A 414 3.91 -20.17 16.78
C SER A 414 3.44 -19.50 15.48
N PRO A 415 2.84 -20.25 14.52
CA PRO A 415 2.21 -19.64 13.35
C PRO A 415 1.16 -18.59 13.76
N TYR A 416 1.17 -17.43 13.10
CA TYR A 416 0.18 -16.41 13.32
C TYR A 416 -1.14 -16.82 12.66
N LEU A 417 -2.07 -17.31 13.47
CA LEU A 417 -3.43 -17.65 13.04
C LEU A 417 -4.33 -16.43 13.14
N THR A 418 -4.96 -16.09 12.02
CA THR A 418 -5.98 -15.05 11.91
C THR A 418 -7.34 -15.70 11.73
N LEU A 419 -8.30 -15.29 12.56
CA LEU A 419 -9.68 -15.74 12.45
C LEU A 419 -10.35 -15.12 11.23
N ASN A 420 -10.67 -15.94 10.23
CA ASN A 420 -11.48 -15.56 9.09
C ASN A 420 -12.86 -16.20 9.21
N THR A 421 -13.87 -15.42 9.59
CA THR A 421 -15.25 -15.90 9.85
C THR A 421 -15.29 -17.01 10.92
N ASP A 422 -15.45 -18.27 10.50
CA ASP A 422 -15.56 -19.45 11.37
C ASP A 422 -14.31 -20.36 11.35
N PHE A 423 -13.28 -19.99 10.60
CA PHE A 423 -12.04 -20.77 10.55
C PHE A 423 -10.81 -19.88 10.66
N GLU A 424 -9.73 -20.44 11.16
CA GLU A 424 -8.45 -19.74 11.22
C GLU A 424 -7.58 -20.10 10.01
N ALA A 425 -6.76 -19.16 9.60
CA ALA A 425 -5.76 -19.37 8.57
C ALA A 425 -4.45 -18.68 8.94
N ALA A 426 -3.33 -19.26 8.50
CA ALA A 426 -2.00 -18.69 8.66
C ALA A 426 -1.53 -18.08 7.34
N LEU A 427 -0.93 -16.89 7.44
CA LEU A 427 -0.37 -16.17 6.31
C LEU A 427 1.05 -16.68 6.00
N ILE A 428 1.33 -16.97 4.73
CA ILE A 428 2.65 -17.38 4.29
C ILE A 428 3.64 -16.21 4.46
N ASP A 429 4.81 -16.51 5.02
CA ASP A 429 5.88 -15.53 5.15
C ASP A 429 6.60 -15.33 3.82
N LEU A 430 6.16 -14.33 3.04
CA LEU A 430 6.79 -13.97 1.78
C LEU A 430 8.16 -13.29 1.95
N THR A 431 8.61 -13.02 3.17
CA THR A 431 10.00 -12.59 3.41
C THR A 431 10.96 -13.76 3.48
N ASN A 432 10.46 -14.98 3.67
CA ASN A 432 11.25 -16.20 3.66
C ASN A 432 11.44 -16.70 2.20
N PRO A 433 12.66 -16.69 1.65
CA PRO A 433 12.90 -17.12 0.27
C PRO A 433 12.50 -18.58 0.01
N ALA A 434 12.66 -19.46 1.00
CA ALA A 434 12.28 -20.87 0.88
C ALA A 434 10.75 -21.05 0.86
N ALA A 435 10.02 -20.26 1.65
CA ALA A 435 8.56 -20.26 1.63
C ALA A 435 8.02 -19.77 0.28
N ARG A 436 8.59 -18.68 -0.26
CA ARG A 436 8.26 -18.16 -1.60
C ARG A 436 8.46 -19.22 -2.68
N GLN A 437 9.63 -19.86 -2.69
CA GLN A 437 9.95 -20.88 -3.70
C GLN A 437 9.04 -22.10 -3.58
N TRP A 438 8.78 -22.57 -2.36
CA TRP A 438 7.85 -23.67 -2.13
C TRP A 438 6.44 -23.31 -2.61
N PHE A 439 5.95 -22.11 -2.31
CA PHE A 439 4.61 -21.72 -2.69
C PHE A 439 4.47 -21.55 -4.21
N LYS A 440 5.47 -20.97 -4.89
CA LYS A 440 5.53 -20.97 -6.36
C LYS A 440 5.42 -22.38 -6.94
N SER A 441 6.16 -23.35 -6.39
CA SER A 441 6.06 -24.75 -6.83
C SER A 441 4.67 -25.35 -6.60
N VAL A 442 3.99 -25.00 -5.50
CA VAL A 442 2.60 -25.40 -5.25
C VAL A 442 1.69 -24.84 -6.35
N LEU A 443 1.75 -23.53 -6.63
CA LEU A 443 0.90 -22.89 -7.64
C LEU A 443 1.21 -23.36 -9.06
N GLN A 444 2.48 -23.63 -9.36
CA GLN A 444 2.85 -24.27 -10.61
C GLN A 444 2.16 -25.63 -10.74
N GLN A 445 2.32 -26.53 -9.76
CA GLN A 445 1.81 -27.90 -9.83
C GLN A 445 0.29 -27.99 -9.78
N GLU A 446 -0.33 -27.23 -8.88
CA GLU A 446 -1.76 -27.31 -8.57
C GLU A 446 -2.60 -26.31 -9.36
N MET A 447 -1.98 -25.44 -10.17
CA MET A 447 -2.72 -24.54 -11.06
C MET A 447 -2.18 -24.57 -12.48
N LEU A 448 -0.95 -24.10 -12.69
CA LEU A 448 -0.43 -23.99 -14.05
C LEU A 448 -0.36 -25.35 -14.72
N ASP A 449 0.22 -26.39 -14.12
CA ASP A 449 0.30 -27.73 -14.72
C ASP A 449 -1.08 -28.39 -14.91
N LEU A 450 -2.10 -27.96 -14.16
CA LEU A 450 -3.49 -28.43 -14.32
C LEU A 450 -4.27 -27.75 -15.44
N GLY A 451 -3.67 -26.83 -16.19
CA GLY A 451 -4.33 -26.24 -17.37
C GLY A 451 -4.96 -24.87 -17.15
N PHE A 452 -4.84 -24.28 -15.96
CA PHE A 452 -5.30 -22.91 -15.72
C PHE A 452 -4.51 -21.91 -16.60
N SER A 453 -5.21 -20.90 -17.13
CA SER A 453 -4.63 -19.82 -17.95
C SER A 453 -4.58 -18.47 -17.22
N GLY A 454 -4.97 -18.46 -15.95
CA GLY A 454 -5.05 -17.29 -15.09
C GLY A 454 -5.76 -17.65 -13.79
N TYR A 455 -5.79 -16.73 -12.86
CA TYR A 455 -6.50 -16.89 -11.60
C TYR A 455 -6.66 -15.54 -10.91
N MET A 456 -7.62 -15.47 -10.00
CA MET A 456 -7.64 -14.40 -9.00
C MET A 456 -6.57 -14.70 -7.97
N ALA A 457 -5.57 -13.83 -7.86
CA ALA A 457 -4.61 -13.81 -6.76
C ALA A 457 -5.12 -12.81 -5.73
N ASP A 458 -5.90 -13.32 -4.78
CA ASP A 458 -6.67 -12.53 -3.82
C ASP A 458 -5.88 -12.23 -2.55
N PHE A 459 -6.41 -11.34 -1.71
CA PHE A 459 -5.83 -10.85 -0.45
C PHE A 459 -4.44 -10.18 -0.64
N GLY A 460 -3.81 -9.89 0.50
CA GLY A 460 -2.50 -9.27 0.63
C GLY A 460 -2.48 -8.20 1.72
N GLU A 461 -3.67 -7.74 2.11
CA GLU A 461 -3.93 -6.61 3.00
C GLU A 461 -3.96 -6.90 4.49
N ALA A 462 -3.73 -8.15 4.90
CA ALA A 462 -3.99 -8.62 6.26
C ALA A 462 -2.75 -9.07 7.04
N LEU A 463 -1.54 -8.58 6.71
CA LEU A 463 -0.35 -8.88 7.51
C LEU A 463 -0.44 -8.22 8.91
N PRO A 464 -0.41 -8.96 10.03
CA PRO A 464 -0.47 -8.34 11.35
C PRO A 464 0.77 -7.47 11.65
N PHE A 465 0.58 -6.32 12.29
CA PHE A 465 1.66 -5.34 12.58
C PHE A 465 2.68 -5.84 13.59
N ASP A 466 2.28 -6.78 14.45
CA ASP A 466 3.08 -7.39 15.52
C ASP A 466 3.63 -8.78 15.13
N ALA A 467 3.46 -9.20 13.87
CA ALA A 467 4.01 -10.44 13.39
C ALA A 467 5.55 -10.41 13.35
N VAL A 468 6.15 -11.58 13.58
CA VAL A 468 7.59 -11.82 13.42
C VAL A 468 7.82 -12.47 12.06
N LEU A 469 8.60 -11.77 11.23
CA LEU A 469 8.97 -12.21 9.88
C LEU A 469 10.34 -12.86 9.86
N SER A 470 10.55 -13.80 8.94
CA SER A 470 11.83 -14.49 8.74
C SER A 470 12.96 -13.52 8.39
N SER A 471 12.67 -12.42 7.69
CA SER A 471 13.67 -11.40 7.36
C SER A 471 14.09 -10.51 8.54
N GLN A 472 13.39 -10.59 9.68
CA GLN A 472 13.54 -9.68 10.83
C GLN A 472 13.17 -8.21 10.55
N VAL A 473 12.67 -7.89 9.35
CA VAL A 473 12.07 -6.58 9.09
C VAL A 473 10.81 -6.46 9.96
N PRO A 474 10.58 -5.32 10.64
CA PRO A 474 9.35 -5.11 11.40
C PRO A 474 8.12 -5.30 10.51
N ALA A 475 7.14 -6.09 10.96
CA ALA A 475 5.94 -6.34 10.17
C ALA A 475 5.13 -5.06 9.90
N SER A 476 5.15 -4.10 10.83
CA SER A 476 4.59 -2.76 10.63
C SER A 476 5.20 -1.99 9.44
N SER A 477 6.46 -2.25 9.08
CA SER A 477 7.11 -1.69 7.90
C SER A 477 6.88 -2.54 6.65
N PHE A 478 6.64 -3.84 6.79
CA PHE A 478 6.40 -4.75 5.67
C PHE A 478 4.92 -4.87 5.28
N HIS A 479 4.00 -4.42 6.12
CA HIS A 479 2.55 -4.54 5.94
C HIS A 479 2.08 -4.05 4.56
N ASN A 480 2.37 -2.79 4.21
CA ASN A 480 2.01 -2.25 2.89
C ASN A 480 2.81 -2.88 1.72
N GLN A 481 3.92 -3.58 2.01
CA GLN A 481 4.72 -4.29 1.00
C GLN A 481 4.27 -5.74 0.79
N TYR A 482 3.46 -6.29 1.68
CA TYR A 482 2.99 -7.67 1.54
C TYR A 482 2.23 -7.90 0.22
N PRO A 483 1.28 -7.02 -0.20
CA PRO A 483 0.63 -7.16 -1.51
C PRO A 483 1.61 -7.09 -2.69
N VAL A 484 2.65 -6.25 -2.59
CA VAL A 484 3.69 -6.12 -3.62
C VAL A 484 4.52 -7.40 -3.71
N ALA A 485 4.91 -7.97 -2.57
CA ALA A 485 5.62 -9.24 -2.51
C ALA A 485 4.76 -10.39 -3.06
N TRP A 486 3.45 -10.37 -2.78
CA TRP A 486 2.49 -11.33 -3.30
C TRP A 486 2.32 -11.21 -4.82
N ALA A 487 2.14 -9.99 -5.34
CA ALA A 487 2.07 -9.72 -6.77
C ALA A 487 3.37 -10.13 -7.49
N LYS A 488 4.53 -9.84 -6.90
CA LYS A 488 5.84 -10.22 -7.45
C LYS A 488 6.01 -11.74 -7.52
N LEU A 489 5.57 -12.48 -6.51
CA LEU A 489 5.61 -13.95 -6.54
C LEU A 489 4.82 -14.50 -7.74
N ASN A 490 3.60 -14.01 -7.97
CA ASN A 490 2.77 -14.43 -9.09
C ASN A 490 3.35 -14.00 -10.44
N GLN A 491 3.93 -12.80 -10.53
CA GLN A 491 4.62 -12.32 -11.73
C GLN A 491 5.82 -13.22 -12.09
N GLU A 492 6.70 -13.50 -11.12
CA GLU A 492 7.86 -14.36 -11.29
C GLU A 492 7.43 -15.78 -11.73
N LEU A 493 6.42 -16.34 -11.07
CA LEU A 493 5.86 -17.65 -11.43
C LEU A 493 5.37 -17.67 -12.89
N ALA A 494 4.61 -16.66 -13.31
CA ALA A 494 4.09 -16.58 -14.68
C ALA A 494 5.23 -16.46 -15.71
N GLN A 495 6.23 -15.61 -15.45
CA GLN A 495 7.38 -15.41 -16.35
C GLN A 495 8.25 -16.66 -16.49
N GLU A 496 8.52 -17.35 -15.38
CA GLU A 496 9.27 -18.61 -15.38
C GLU A 496 8.50 -19.69 -16.13
N TYR A 497 7.18 -19.76 -15.94
CA TYR A 497 6.34 -20.73 -16.62
C TYR A 497 6.26 -20.48 -18.14
N GLU A 498 6.08 -19.23 -18.57
CA GLU A 498 6.12 -18.80 -19.98
C GLU A 498 7.46 -19.16 -20.63
N THR A 499 8.57 -18.98 -19.91
CA THR A 499 9.91 -19.31 -20.41
C THR A 499 10.07 -20.81 -20.67
N LEU A 500 9.50 -21.65 -19.80
CA LEU A 500 9.54 -23.11 -19.94
C LEU A 500 8.48 -23.65 -20.93
N HIS A 501 7.41 -22.88 -21.17
CA HIS A 501 6.28 -23.28 -22.00
C HIS A 501 5.87 -22.14 -22.96
N PRO A 502 6.70 -21.78 -23.96
CA PRO A 502 6.50 -20.58 -24.78
C PRO A 502 5.22 -20.57 -25.64
N ASN A 503 4.57 -21.73 -25.78
CA ASN A 503 3.32 -21.90 -26.53
C ASN A 503 2.07 -21.91 -25.63
N ARG A 504 2.22 -21.59 -24.34
CA ARG A 504 1.17 -21.73 -23.35
C ARG A 504 0.80 -20.42 -22.67
#